data_AF-A0A9U8EC73-F1
#
_entry.id   AF-A0A9U8EC73-F1
#
_cell.length_a   1.000
_cell.length_b   1.000
_cell.length_c   1.000
_cell.angle_alpha   90.00
_cell.angle_beta   90.00
_cell.angle_gamma   90.00
#
_symmetry.space_group_name_H-M   'P 1'
#
loop_
_entity.id
_entity.type
_entity.pdbx_description
1 polymer ?
#
loop_
_entity_poly.entity_id
_entity_poly.type
_entity_poly.pdbx_seq_one_letter_code
_entity_poly.pdbx_strand_id
1 'polypeptide(L)'
;MCNIQLRCMLSRFRVRLNNADLSRMSSLLIKILILLGVAAAAVFVLFQLGSSAASFTFEFREDVIDLNILNTVRREANVGNLSDVNLDELSTRELLLTMHSHIDNANTMCNRKIRMGYTGDGGWEICDDPDVRPRVPCIIYSFGISYDFSFDDDAAKLYGCHVYSFDPSMRREKDFYDRSSHVHFYKIGLSGTTYVNQDNKWLLMTFRDIREKLGHTNTTVDIVKMDIESSEWEALPEMVASGELRRVKQLLLEYHLVDQTRDYLLPRLKAIQAVESVGFQKFYVHKNHACTVSSVFPVTRTRCYEVHYLKR
;
A
#
# COMPACT_ATOMS: atom_id res chain seq x y z
N MET A 1 -43.75 35.75 11.28
CA MET A 1 -42.30 35.87 11.04
C MET A 1 -41.58 35.45 12.31
N CYS A 2 -40.89 34.31 12.31
CA CYS A 2 -40.00 33.91 13.40
C CYS A 2 -38.66 33.53 12.78
N ASN A 3 -37.65 34.37 13.02
CA ASN A 3 -36.27 34.16 12.60
C ASN A 3 -35.60 33.33 13.71
N ILE A 4 -35.12 32.13 13.39
CA ILE A 4 -34.38 31.30 14.33
C ILE A 4 -32.94 31.16 13.80
N GLN A 5 -32.00 31.83 14.47
CA GLN A 5 -30.58 31.53 14.38
C GLN A 5 -30.28 30.30 15.25
N LEU A 6 -29.71 29.24 14.68
CA LEU A 6 -29.16 28.13 15.45
C LEU A 6 -27.68 28.38 15.79
N ARG A 7 -27.40 28.63 17.07
CA ARG A 7 -26.11 28.31 17.69
C ARG A 7 -26.22 26.90 18.25
N CYS A 8 -25.30 26.02 17.86
CA CYS A 8 -25.21 24.65 18.35
C CYS A 8 -24.64 24.66 19.79
N MET A 9 -25.47 24.35 20.78
CA MET A 9 -25.03 23.97 22.12
C MET A 9 -25.61 22.60 22.45
N LEU A 10 -24.73 21.71 22.88
CA LEU A 10 -25.00 20.34 23.33
C LEU A 10 -26.19 20.28 24.31
N SER A 11 -27.27 19.61 23.93
CA SER A 11 -28.22 19.08 24.90
C SER A 11 -28.90 17.80 24.39
N ARG A 12 -29.00 16.81 25.28
CA ARG A 12 -29.67 15.52 25.05
C ARG A 12 -31.15 15.77 24.72
N PHE A 13 -31.61 15.33 23.56
CA PHE A 13 -33.04 15.36 23.24
C PHE A 13 -33.73 14.06 23.66
N ARG A 14 -34.84 14.20 24.40
CA ARG A 14 -35.77 13.12 24.72
C ARG A 14 -37.11 13.49 24.10
N VAL A 15 -37.51 12.79 23.04
CA VAL A 15 -38.79 13.04 22.37
C VAL A 15 -39.80 11.98 22.82
N ARG A 16 -40.91 12.41 23.42
CA ARG A 16 -42.12 11.59 23.62
C ARG A 16 -43.16 12.06 22.62
N LEU A 17 -43.63 11.16 21.76
CA LEU A 17 -44.77 11.42 20.86
C LEU A 17 -45.91 10.49 21.26
N ASN A 18 -47.12 11.05 21.41
CA ASN A 18 -48.33 10.29 21.61
C ASN A 18 -49.11 10.18 20.28
N ASN A 19 -50.00 9.18 20.17
CA ASN A 19 -50.71 8.83 18.94
C ASN A 19 -51.52 9.98 18.29
N ALA A 20 -51.87 11.03 19.03
CA ALA A 20 -52.60 12.17 18.48
C ALA A 20 -51.72 13.10 17.62
N ASP A 21 -50.41 13.16 17.88
CA ASP A 21 -49.49 14.13 17.25
C ASP A 21 -49.01 13.68 15.86
N LEU A 22 -49.00 12.37 15.57
CA LEU A 22 -48.57 11.84 14.27
C LEU A 22 -49.55 12.17 13.12
N SER A 23 -50.82 12.45 13.43
CA SER A 23 -51.87 12.67 12.42
C SER A 23 -51.83 14.07 11.76
N ARG A 24 -51.01 15.00 12.30
CA ARG A 24 -50.93 16.40 11.84
C ARG A 24 -49.59 16.78 11.21
N MET A 25 -48.68 15.83 11.06
CA MET A 25 -47.34 16.10 10.53
C MET A 25 -47.37 16.19 9.00
N SER A 26 -46.85 17.28 8.46
CA SER A 26 -46.72 17.45 7.00
C SER A 26 -45.73 16.45 6.43
N SER A 27 -45.93 16.05 5.16
CA SER A 27 -45.07 15.14 4.39
C SER A 27 -43.57 15.50 4.46
N LEU A 28 -43.24 16.76 4.72
CA LEU A 28 -41.87 17.25 4.81
C LEU A 28 -41.18 16.84 6.11
N LEU A 29 -41.89 16.85 7.25
CA LEU A 29 -41.35 16.42 8.54
C LEU A 29 -41.12 14.91 8.61
N ILE A 30 -41.97 14.12 7.94
CA ILE A 30 -41.79 12.67 7.81
C ILE A 30 -40.55 12.37 6.95
N LYS A 31 -40.32 13.12 5.87
CA LYS A 31 -39.11 12.98 5.04
C LYS A 31 -37.84 13.37 5.79
N ILE A 32 -37.90 14.40 6.65
CA ILE A 32 -36.78 14.81 7.50
C ILE A 32 -36.48 13.73 8.55
N LEU A 33 -37.51 13.12 9.16
CA LEU A 33 -37.36 12.01 10.10
C LEU A 33 -36.86 10.71 9.44
N ILE A 34 -37.20 10.48 8.17
CA ILE A 34 -36.67 9.35 7.37
C ILE A 34 -35.21 9.61 6.95
N LEU A 35 -34.86 10.85 6.57
CA LEU A 35 -33.46 11.24 6.30
C LEU A 35 -32.57 11.19 7.56
N LEU A 36 -33.17 11.34 8.74
CA LEU A 36 -32.51 11.20 10.04
C LEU A 36 -32.63 9.77 10.62
N GLY A 37 -33.22 8.81 9.89
CA GLY A 37 -33.83 7.61 10.46
C GLY A 37 -33.22 6.28 10.05
N VAL A 38 -32.08 5.89 10.63
CA VAL A 38 -31.74 4.45 10.76
C VAL A 38 -32.61 3.75 11.82
N ALA A 39 -33.32 4.51 12.66
CA ALA A 39 -34.18 3.96 13.71
C ALA A 39 -35.52 3.37 13.22
N ALA A 40 -36.00 3.71 12.02
CA ALA A 40 -37.34 3.30 11.57
C ALA A 40 -37.42 1.83 11.11
N ALA A 41 -36.32 1.28 10.57
CA ALA A 41 -36.30 -0.09 10.06
C ALA A 41 -36.38 -1.16 11.17
N ALA A 42 -35.80 -0.89 12.35
CA ALA A 42 -35.82 -1.81 13.49
C ALA A 42 -37.20 -1.93 14.15
N VAL A 43 -38.00 -0.85 14.12
CA VAL A 43 -39.34 -0.83 14.71
C VAL A 43 -40.33 -1.64 13.86
N PHE A 44 -40.13 -1.70 12.54
CA PHE A 44 -41.02 -2.45 11.65
C PHE A 44 -40.86 -3.98 11.78
N VAL A 45 -39.64 -4.45 12.05
CA VAL A 45 -39.35 -5.89 12.25
C VAL A 45 -39.91 -6.40 13.57
N LEU A 46 -39.92 -5.58 14.63
CA LEU A 46 -40.41 -5.97 15.95
C LEU A 46 -41.94 -5.94 16.09
N PHE A 47 -42.67 -5.35 15.14
CA PHE A 47 -44.14 -5.36 15.16
C PHE A 47 -44.75 -6.71 14.72
N GLN A 48 -43.96 -7.62 14.11
CA GLN A 48 -44.44 -8.94 13.69
C GLN A 48 -44.26 -10.05 14.74
N LEU A 49 -43.55 -9.79 15.84
CA LEU A 49 -43.36 -10.77 16.92
C LEU A 49 -43.84 -10.16 18.22
N GLY A 50 -45.13 -10.36 18.51
CA GLY A 50 -45.75 -9.92 19.75
C GLY A 50 -45.00 -10.47 20.96
N SER A 51 -44.26 -9.62 21.65
CA SER A 51 -43.66 -9.94 22.94
C SER A 51 -43.49 -8.67 23.78
N SER A 52 -43.94 -8.80 25.03
CA SER A 52 -43.94 -7.78 26.06
C SER A 52 -42.52 -7.35 26.44
N ALA A 53 -42.33 -6.03 26.53
CA ALA A 53 -41.30 -5.33 27.31
C ALA A 53 -39.86 -5.88 27.20
N ALA A 54 -39.14 -5.46 26.16
CA ALA A 54 -37.68 -5.45 26.15
C ALA A 54 -37.19 -4.00 26.04
N SER A 55 -36.44 -3.53 27.04
CA SER A 55 -35.69 -2.28 26.92
C SER A 55 -34.37 -2.57 26.20
N PHE A 56 -34.27 -2.20 24.93
CA PHE A 56 -33.02 -2.24 24.18
C PHE A 56 -32.29 -0.89 24.31
N THR A 57 -31.09 -0.91 24.85
CA THR A 57 -30.12 0.18 24.70
C THR A 57 -29.36 -0.06 23.40
N PHE A 58 -29.61 0.78 22.40
CA PHE A 58 -28.78 0.81 21.19
C PHE A 58 -27.73 1.90 21.38
N GLU A 59 -26.46 1.50 21.41
CA GLU A 59 -25.35 2.44 21.38
C GLU A 59 -25.05 2.74 19.90
N PHE A 60 -25.68 3.78 19.37
CA PHE A 60 -25.29 4.32 18.07
C PHE A 60 -23.92 4.97 18.25
N ARG A 61 -22.86 4.32 17.77
CA ARG A 61 -21.64 5.02 17.45
C ARG A 61 -21.99 5.91 16.25
N GLU A 62 -22.21 7.20 16.50
CA GLU A 62 -22.16 8.17 15.41
C GLU A 62 -20.73 8.15 14.91
N ASP A 63 -20.46 7.32 13.90
CA ASP A 63 -19.39 7.60 12.97
C ASP A 63 -19.82 8.90 12.29
N VAL A 64 -19.44 10.04 12.88
CA VAL A 64 -19.59 11.34 12.26
C VAL A 64 -18.79 11.26 10.96
N ILE A 65 -19.51 11.01 9.85
CA ILE A 65 -18.95 11.17 8.52
C ILE A 65 -18.62 12.65 8.44
N ASP A 66 -17.36 12.98 8.68
CA ASP A 66 -16.83 14.32 8.46
C ASP A 66 -17.03 14.60 6.95
N LEU A 67 -18.09 15.34 6.63
CA LEU A 67 -18.42 15.78 5.27
C LEU A 67 -17.29 16.60 4.64
N ASN A 68 -16.24 16.93 5.42
CA ASN A 68 -15.03 17.60 5.00
C ASN A 68 -13.81 16.67 4.87
N ILE A 69 -13.91 15.34 5.02
CA ILE A 69 -12.72 14.46 4.93
C ILE A 69 -11.99 14.64 3.60
N LEU A 70 -12.68 14.78 2.47
CA LEU A 70 -12.03 15.05 1.19
C LEU A 70 -11.26 16.38 1.18
N ASN A 71 -11.78 17.41 1.82
CA ASN A 71 -11.08 18.69 1.95
C ASN A 71 -9.88 18.59 2.90
N THR A 72 -10.02 17.80 3.98
CA THR A 72 -8.92 17.48 4.89
C THR A 72 -7.81 16.72 4.16
N VAL A 73 -8.14 15.66 3.42
CA VAL A 73 -7.17 14.91 2.61
C VAL A 73 -6.46 15.84 1.62
N ARG A 74 -7.19 16.70 0.91
CA ARG A 74 -6.60 17.66 -0.05
C ARG A 74 -5.66 18.68 0.61
N ARG A 75 -5.91 19.05 1.87
CA ARG A 75 -5.12 20.04 2.60
C ARG A 75 -3.90 19.43 3.28
N GLU A 76 -4.05 18.23 3.85
CA GLU A 76 -3.06 17.62 4.76
C GLU A 76 -2.22 16.53 4.10
N ALA A 77 -2.70 15.91 3.02
CA ALA A 77 -1.94 14.86 2.35
C ALA A 77 -0.95 15.46 1.33
N ASN A 78 0.31 15.04 1.42
CA ASN A 78 1.28 15.33 0.37
C ASN A 78 1.12 14.31 -0.78
N VAL A 79 1.09 14.82 -2.01
CA VAL A 79 0.97 14.01 -3.25
C VAL A 79 2.12 14.25 -4.24
N GLY A 80 2.94 15.28 -3.99
CA GLY A 80 4.12 15.60 -4.79
C GLY A 80 5.33 14.76 -4.39
N ASN A 81 6.48 14.99 -5.04
CA ASN A 81 7.73 14.34 -4.65
C ASN A 81 8.03 14.58 -3.16
N LEU A 82 8.27 13.52 -2.39
CA LEU A 82 8.53 13.69 -0.96
C LEU A 82 9.93 14.25 -0.69
N SER A 83 10.85 14.29 -1.66
CA SER A 83 12.21 14.79 -1.47
C SER A 83 12.28 16.17 -0.81
N ASP A 84 11.27 17.01 -1.04
CA ASP A 84 11.25 18.41 -0.59
C ASP A 84 10.37 18.63 0.66
N VAL A 85 9.83 17.55 1.24
CA VAL A 85 8.91 17.61 2.38
C VAL A 85 9.65 17.34 3.70
N ASN A 86 9.51 18.23 4.68
CA ASN A 86 9.99 17.97 6.05
C ASN A 86 9.02 17.03 6.79
N LEU A 87 9.24 15.72 6.68
CA LEU A 87 8.37 14.70 7.28
C LEU A 87 8.35 14.74 8.82
N ASP A 88 9.38 15.28 9.47
CA ASP A 88 9.46 15.34 10.93
C ASP A 88 8.45 16.32 11.54
N GLU A 89 8.01 17.33 10.78
CA GLU A 89 7.04 18.35 11.23
C GLU A 89 5.58 17.90 11.09
N LEU A 90 5.32 16.89 10.25
CA LEU A 90 3.96 16.38 10.02
C LEU A 90 3.44 15.66 11.26
N SER A 91 2.17 15.80 11.60
CA SER A 91 1.46 15.01 12.62
C SER A 91 1.27 13.55 12.18
N THR A 92 0.90 12.65 13.10
CA THR A 92 0.57 11.25 12.77
C THR A 92 -0.53 11.15 11.70
N ARG A 93 -1.53 12.05 11.78
CA ARG A 93 -2.62 12.12 10.80
C ARG A 93 -2.08 12.52 9.42
N GLU A 94 -1.27 13.57 9.35
CA GLU A 94 -0.67 14.03 8.08
C GLU A 94 0.25 12.96 7.48
N LEU A 95 1.03 12.24 8.29
CA LEU A 95 1.84 11.11 7.83
C LEU A 95 0.96 10.00 7.24
N LEU A 96 -0.12 9.60 7.93
CA LEU A 96 -1.00 8.54 7.46
C LEU A 96 -1.73 8.96 6.15
N LEU A 97 -2.20 10.20 6.10
CA LEU A 97 -2.83 10.75 4.90
C LEU A 97 -1.83 10.85 3.74
N THR A 98 -0.61 11.28 4.01
CA THR A 98 0.49 11.34 3.04
C THR A 98 0.86 9.95 2.55
N MET A 99 1.01 8.95 3.42
CA MET A 99 1.32 7.56 3.03
C MET A 99 0.34 7.04 1.98
N HIS A 100 -0.95 7.10 2.27
CA HIS A 100 -1.98 6.59 1.35
C HIS A 100 -2.23 7.47 0.13
N SER A 101 -1.88 8.76 0.16
CA SER A 101 -2.11 9.65 -1.00
C SER A 101 -0.90 9.75 -1.92
N HIS A 102 0.31 9.74 -1.36
CA HIS A 102 1.56 9.80 -2.12
C HIS A 102 1.81 8.50 -2.89
N ILE A 103 1.64 7.36 -2.22
CA ILE A 103 1.86 6.05 -2.85
C ILE A 103 0.85 5.80 -3.97
N ASP A 104 -0.39 6.27 -3.83
CA ASP A 104 -1.49 6.05 -4.79
C ASP A 104 -1.24 6.66 -6.19
N ASN A 105 -0.31 7.61 -6.32
CA ASN A 105 -0.15 8.41 -7.54
C ASN A 105 1.14 8.06 -8.30
N ALA A 106 1.03 7.85 -9.62
CA ALA A 106 2.17 7.89 -10.51
C ALA A 106 2.56 9.34 -10.82
N ASN A 107 3.86 9.62 -10.91
CA ASN A 107 4.41 10.95 -11.17
C ASN A 107 5.33 10.99 -12.40
N THR A 108 5.48 9.89 -13.13
CA THR A 108 6.16 9.84 -14.42
C THR A 108 5.43 8.91 -15.38
N MET A 109 5.66 9.09 -16.68
CA MET A 109 5.03 8.28 -17.72
C MET A 109 5.96 7.15 -18.14
N CYS A 110 5.41 5.96 -18.27
CA CYS A 110 5.97 4.89 -19.08
C CYS A 110 5.09 4.70 -20.31
N ASN A 111 5.64 4.94 -21.51
CA ASN A 111 4.86 4.91 -22.76
C ASN A 111 4.43 3.48 -23.13
N ARG A 112 5.24 2.48 -22.77
CA ARG A 112 4.89 1.07 -22.96
C ARG A 112 5.18 0.26 -21.71
N LYS A 113 4.12 -0.19 -21.05
CA LYS A 113 4.21 -1.18 -19.97
C LYS A 113 4.00 -2.58 -20.53
N ILE A 114 4.77 -3.53 -20.02
CA ILE A 114 4.61 -4.95 -20.34
C ILE A 114 4.46 -5.70 -19.02
N ARG A 115 3.32 -6.38 -18.86
CA ARG A 115 3.07 -7.28 -17.73
C ARG A 115 3.80 -8.60 -17.93
N MET A 116 4.56 -9.02 -16.92
CA MET A 116 5.22 -10.33 -16.88
C MET A 116 4.64 -11.19 -15.76
N GLY A 117 4.60 -12.49 -15.96
CA GLY A 117 3.99 -13.44 -15.03
C GLY A 117 2.47 -13.50 -15.15
N TYR A 118 1.79 -13.82 -14.06
CA TYR A 118 0.32 -13.98 -14.08
C TYR A 118 -0.43 -12.68 -14.46
N THR A 119 -1.58 -12.82 -15.11
CA THR A 119 -2.45 -11.67 -15.41
C THR A 119 -3.13 -11.07 -14.18
N GLY A 120 -3.23 -11.85 -13.09
CA GLY A 120 -3.73 -11.42 -11.78
C GLY A 120 -2.59 -11.28 -10.78
N ASP A 121 -2.85 -11.65 -9.53
CA ASP A 121 -1.84 -11.66 -8.46
C ASP A 121 -0.56 -12.42 -8.88
N GLY A 122 0.60 -11.90 -8.49
CA GLY A 122 1.92 -12.41 -8.87
C GLY A 122 2.52 -11.85 -10.17
N GLY A 123 1.77 -11.08 -10.97
CA GLY A 123 2.30 -10.43 -12.19
C GLY A 123 2.74 -8.97 -12.00
N TRP A 124 3.77 -8.55 -12.73
CA TRP A 124 4.43 -7.25 -12.53
C TRP A 124 4.61 -6.48 -13.84
N GLU A 125 4.33 -5.17 -13.80
CA GLU A 125 4.53 -4.24 -14.92
C GLU A 125 6.00 -3.78 -15.02
N ILE A 126 6.64 -4.04 -16.16
CA ILE A 126 7.95 -3.47 -16.52
C ILE A 126 7.75 -2.29 -17.47
N CYS A 127 8.56 -1.25 -17.31
CA CYS A 127 8.62 -0.19 -18.32
C CYS A 127 9.53 -0.57 -19.49
N ASP A 128 8.97 -0.62 -20.70
CA ASP A 128 9.65 -0.96 -21.96
C ASP A 128 10.08 0.28 -22.76
N ASP A 129 10.16 1.45 -22.13
CA ASP A 129 10.62 2.67 -22.79
C ASP A 129 12.11 2.55 -23.17
N PRO A 130 12.55 3.05 -24.35
CA PRO A 130 13.89 2.76 -24.88
C PRO A 130 15.08 3.10 -23.97
N ASP A 131 14.95 4.11 -23.11
CA ASP A 131 15.99 4.59 -22.20
C ASP A 131 16.14 3.74 -20.92
N VAL A 132 15.07 3.09 -20.46
CA VAL A 132 15.07 2.24 -19.26
C VAL A 132 14.86 0.75 -19.54
N ARG A 133 14.55 0.39 -20.79
CA ARG A 133 14.35 -0.99 -21.27
C ARG A 133 15.60 -1.86 -21.01
N PRO A 134 15.43 -3.08 -20.47
CA PRO A 134 16.51 -4.07 -20.39
C PRO A 134 17.08 -4.42 -21.77
N ARG A 135 18.41 -4.48 -21.90
CA ARG A 135 19.09 -4.87 -23.15
C ARG A 135 20.27 -5.78 -22.83
N VAL A 136 20.43 -6.86 -23.60
CA VAL A 136 21.54 -7.80 -23.41
C VAL A 136 22.91 -7.10 -23.57
N PRO A 137 23.88 -7.35 -22.67
CA PRO A 137 23.75 -8.13 -21.43
C PRO A 137 22.96 -7.37 -20.35
N CYS A 138 21.96 -8.01 -19.76
CA CYS A 138 21.11 -7.42 -18.73
C CYS A 138 20.91 -8.35 -17.54
N ILE A 139 20.70 -7.74 -16.37
CA ILE A 139 20.53 -8.41 -15.08
C ILE A 139 19.23 -7.97 -14.44
N ILE A 140 18.44 -8.93 -13.99
CA ILE A 140 17.21 -8.71 -13.22
C ILE A 140 17.33 -9.44 -11.89
N TYR A 141 17.01 -8.77 -10.79
CA TYR A 141 16.86 -9.41 -9.48
C TYR A 141 15.38 -9.50 -9.12
N SER A 142 14.96 -10.64 -8.61
CA SER A 142 13.56 -10.95 -8.28
C SER A 142 13.51 -11.54 -6.87
N PHE A 143 13.12 -10.73 -5.89
CA PHE A 143 13.09 -11.12 -4.47
C PHE A 143 11.68 -11.49 -4.02
N GLY A 144 11.60 -12.56 -3.22
CA GLY A 144 10.39 -13.16 -2.65
C GLY A 144 9.44 -13.68 -3.72
N ILE A 145 9.91 -14.68 -4.47
CA ILE A 145 9.15 -15.24 -5.59
C ILE A 145 8.07 -16.23 -5.17
N SER A 146 8.08 -16.77 -3.94
CA SER A 146 7.05 -17.66 -3.41
C SER A 146 6.67 -18.84 -4.35
N TYR A 147 7.69 -19.51 -4.90
CA TYR A 147 7.57 -20.58 -5.91
C TYR A 147 7.00 -20.15 -7.28
N ASP A 148 6.65 -18.88 -7.47
CA ASP A 148 6.20 -18.33 -8.73
C ASP A 148 7.37 -17.75 -9.54
N PHE A 149 7.85 -18.54 -10.49
CA PHE A 149 8.87 -18.12 -11.46
C PHE A 149 8.27 -17.50 -12.73
N SER A 150 6.95 -17.26 -12.81
CA SER A 150 6.32 -16.82 -14.05
C SER A 150 6.86 -15.47 -14.54
N PHE A 151 7.03 -14.50 -13.64
CA PHE A 151 7.70 -13.23 -13.93
C PHE A 151 9.13 -13.45 -14.45
N ASP A 152 9.89 -14.28 -13.75
CA ASP A 152 11.31 -14.54 -14.00
C ASP A 152 11.51 -15.20 -15.37
N ASP A 153 10.71 -16.23 -15.66
CA ASP A 153 10.74 -16.97 -16.92
C ASP A 153 10.31 -16.07 -18.09
N ASP A 154 9.27 -15.24 -17.93
CA ASP A 154 8.82 -14.30 -18.97
C ASP A 154 9.85 -13.20 -19.25
N ALA A 155 10.46 -12.63 -18.20
CA ALA A 155 11.48 -11.59 -18.34
C ALA A 155 12.75 -12.14 -19.01
N ALA A 156 13.22 -13.32 -18.62
CA ALA A 156 14.32 -14.01 -19.27
C ALA A 156 14.02 -14.31 -20.74
N LYS A 157 12.81 -14.82 -21.03
CA LYS A 157 12.40 -15.17 -22.40
C LYS A 157 12.23 -13.97 -23.32
N LEU A 158 11.63 -12.87 -22.85
CA LEU A 158 11.34 -11.72 -23.69
C LEU A 158 12.57 -10.83 -23.91
N TYR A 159 13.36 -10.60 -22.86
CA TYR A 159 14.51 -9.68 -22.93
C TYR A 159 15.87 -10.38 -23.06
N GLY A 160 15.96 -11.69 -22.83
CA GLY A 160 17.24 -12.42 -22.82
C GLY A 160 18.13 -12.08 -21.62
N CYS A 161 17.55 -11.55 -20.52
CA CYS A 161 18.31 -11.19 -19.33
C CYS A 161 18.62 -12.39 -18.45
N HIS A 162 19.74 -12.31 -17.72
CA HIS A 162 19.95 -13.20 -16.58
C HIS A 162 19.09 -12.71 -15.40
N VAL A 163 18.15 -13.54 -14.98
CA VAL A 163 17.27 -13.30 -13.85
C VAL A 163 17.79 -14.10 -12.66
N TYR A 164 18.02 -13.40 -11.56
CA TYR A 164 18.44 -13.96 -10.29
C TYR A 164 17.24 -13.88 -9.34
N SER A 165 16.66 -15.04 -9.06
CA SER A 165 15.49 -15.20 -8.21
C SER A 165 15.91 -15.56 -6.79
N PHE A 166 15.32 -14.92 -5.79
CA PHE A 166 15.72 -15.02 -4.40
C PHE A 166 14.52 -15.28 -3.52
N ASP A 167 14.54 -16.36 -2.73
CA ASP A 167 13.52 -16.58 -1.71
C ASP A 167 14.02 -17.56 -0.63
N PRO A 168 14.20 -17.12 0.63
CA PRO A 168 14.68 -18.01 1.68
C PRO A 168 13.57 -18.94 2.21
N SER A 169 12.30 -18.60 1.99
CA SER A 169 11.12 -19.30 2.49
C SER A 169 10.77 -20.55 1.67
N MET A 170 11.35 -20.73 0.48
CA MET A 170 11.10 -21.86 -0.41
C MET A 170 11.73 -23.17 0.11
N ARG A 171 11.10 -23.73 1.16
CA ARG A 171 11.58 -24.90 1.93
C ARG A 171 11.94 -26.11 1.08
N ARG A 172 11.22 -26.36 -0.02
CA ARG A 172 11.41 -27.55 -0.88
C ARG A 172 12.58 -27.42 -1.86
N GLU A 173 13.10 -26.21 -2.04
CA GLU A 173 14.19 -25.95 -2.96
C GLU A 173 15.57 -26.13 -2.32
N LYS A 174 16.53 -26.45 -3.18
CA LYS A 174 17.98 -26.42 -2.86
C LYS A 174 18.41 -24.97 -2.60
N ASP A 175 19.54 -24.81 -1.92
CA ASP A 175 20.07 -23.47 -1.61
C ASP A 175 20.42 -22.66 -2.86
N PHE A 176 20.78 -23.35 -3.94
CA PHE A 176 21.03 -22.77 -5.26
C PHE A 176 20.75 -23.79 -6.36
N TYR A 177 20.17 -23.34 -7.47
CA TYR A 177 20.11 -24.09 -8.73
C TYR A 177 19.79 -23.17 -9.92
N ASP A 178 20.20 -23.61 -11.11
CA ASP A 178 19.76 -23.01 -12.36
C ASP A 178 18.42 -23.64 -12.78
N ARG A 179 17.37 -22.83 -12.85
CA ARG A 179 16.07 -23.24 -13.39
C ARG A 179 16.13 -23.34 -14.92
N SER A 180 16.88 -22.42 -15.53
CA SER A 180 17.21 -22.41 -16.95
C SER A 180 18.59 -21.78 -17.15
N SER A 181 19.06 -21.64 -18.40
CA SER A 181 20.33 -20.95 -18.69
C SER A 181 20.33 -19.46 -18.35
N HIS A 182 19.15 -18.86 -18.14
CA HIS A 182 18.97 -17.44 -17.85
C HIS A 182 18.22 -17.17 -16.54
N VAL A 183 17.77 -18.21 -15.81
CA VAL A 183 17.04 -18.05 -14.55
C VAL A 183 17.75 -18.85 -13.47
N HIS A 184 18.25 -18.14 -12.45
CA HIS A 184 19.11 -18.66 -11.40
C HIS A 184 18.45 -18.45 -10.05
N PHE A 185 18.18 -19.51 -9.31
CA PHE A 185 17.54 -19.41 -8.00
C PHE A 185 18.55 -19.48 -6.85
N TYR A 186 18.35 -18.63 -5.84
CA TYR A 186 19.10 -18.60 -4.59
C TYR A 186 18.15 -18.57 -3.39
N LYS A 187 18.39 -19.44 -2.41
CA LYS A 187 17.63 -19.49 -1.15
C LYS A 187 18.16 -18.46 -0.15
N ILE A 188 18.13 -17.20 -0.56
CA ILE A 188 18.66 -16.04 0.17
C ILE A 188 17.53 -15.02 0.26
N GLY A 189 17.36 -14.40 1.43
CA GLY A 189 16.48 -13.25 1.58
C GLY A 189 17.25 -11.94 1.59
N LEU A 190 16.52 -10.85 1.38
CA LEU A 190 17.06 -9.49 1.41
C LEU A 190 16.68 -8.81 2.73
N SER A 191 17.63 -8.10 3.34
CA SER A 191 17.43 -7.29 4.55
C SER A 191 18.40 -6.10 4.57
N GLY A 192 18.26 -5.18 5.53
CA GLY A 192 19.19 -4.07 5.75
C GLY A 192 20.53 -4.49 6.36
N THR A 193 20.68 -5.75 6.81
CA THR A 193 21.96 -6.31 7.28
C THR A 193 22.11 -7.77 6.84
N THR A 194 23.35 -8.26 6.82
CA THR A 194 23.64 -9.67 6.51
C THR A 194 23.73 -10.50 7.79
N TYR A 195 22.87 -11.50 7.91
CA TYR A 195 22.81 -12.38 9.07
C TYR A 195 22.06 -13.68 8.75
N VAL A 196 22.16 -14.65 9.66
CA VAL A 196 21.31 -15.84 9.65
C VAL A 196 20.22 -15.65 10.70
N ASN A 197 18.96 -15.62 10.28
CA ASN A 197 17.83 -15.52 11.20
C ASN A 197 17.78 -16.75 12.12
N GLN A 198 17.66 -16.52 13.42
CA GLN A 198 17.79 -17.60 14.41
C GLN A 198 16.58 -18.53 14.43
N ASP A 199 15.40 -18.05 14.07
CA ASP A 199 14.14 -18.79 14.18
C ASP A 199 13.95 -19.72 12.98
N ASN A 200 14.06 -19.18 11.76
CA ASN A 200 13.80 -19.91 10.52
C ASN A 200 15.08 -20.37 9.79
N LYS A 201 16.26 -19.99 10.28
CA LYS A 201 17.58 -20.30 9.70
C LYS A 201 17.81 -19.73 8.31
N TRP A 202 17.04 -18.73 7.91
CA TRP A 202 17.20 -18.05 6.63
C TRP A 202 18.49 -17.23 6.61
N LEU A 203 19.28 -17.39 5.55
CA LEU A 203 20.35 -16.46 5.23
C LEU A 203 19.72 -15.21 4.62
N LEU A 204 19.80 -14.09 5.35
CA LEU A 204 19.44 -12.78 4.86
C LEU A 204 20.72 -11.99 4.56
N MET A 205 20.73 -11.31 3.43
CA MET A 205 21.88 -10.52 2.98
C MET A 205 21.45 -9.10 2.62
N THR A 206 22.39 -8.16 2.72
CA THR A 206 22.22 -6.83 2.12
C THR A 206 22.24 -6.91 0.60
N PHE A 207 21.68 -5.90 -0.07
CA PHE A 207 21.72 -5.85 -1.54
C PHE A 207 23.15 -5.76 -2.05
N ARG A 208 23.99 -4.99 -1.35
CA ARG A 208 25.44 -4.89 -1.63
C ARG A 208 26.10 -6.27 -1.56
N ASP A 209 25.91 -7.01 -0.48
CA ASP A 209 26.58 -8.30 -0.28
C ASP A 209 26.11 -9.35 -1.30
N ILE A 210 24.84 -9.30 -1.72
CA ILE A 210 24.33 -10.15 -2.82
C ILE A 210 25.04 -9.80 -4.13
N ARG A 211 25.19 -8.51 -4.44
CA ARG A 211 25.93 -8.07 -5.63
C ARG A 211 27.40 -8.45 -5.57
N GLU A 212 28.04 -8.38 -4.41
CA GLU A 212 29.41 -8.86 -4.21
C GLU A 212 29.51 -10.36 -4.44
N LYS A 213 28.62 -11.14 -3.82
CA LYS A 213 28.56 -12.59 -3.97
C LYS A 213 28.40 -13.05 -5.41
N LEU A 214 27.65 -12.30 -6.22
CA LEU A 214 27.41 -12.60 -7.63
C LEU A 214 28.43 -11.96 -8.58
N GLY A 215 29.36 -11.14 -8.08
CA GLY A 215 30.33 -10.41 -8.92
C GLY A 215 29.71 -9.25 -9.72
N HIS A 216 28.58 -8.70 -9.27
CA HIS A 216 27.82 -7.65 -9.93
C HIS A 216 28.03 -6.24 -9.34
N THR A 217 29.07 -6.02 -8.52
CA THR A 217 29.32 -4.74 -7.82
C THR A 217 29.44 -3.53 -8.75
N ASN A 218 29.98 -3.72 -9.95
CA ASN A 218 30.16 -2.65 -10.93
C ASN A 218 29.16 -2.71 -12.11
N THR A 219 28.24 -3.67 -12.09
CA THR A 219 27.26 -3.88 -13.16
C THR A 219 25.97 -3.12 -12.88
N THR A 220 25.31 -2.62 -13.92
CA THR A 220 23.97 -2.04 -13.76
C THR A 220 22.95 -3.17 -13.65
N VAL A 221 22.05 -3.10 -12.68
CA VAL A 221 20.89 -3.98 -12.60
C VAL A 221 19.73 -3.28 -13.29
N ASP A 222 19.16 -3.90 -14.32
CA ASP A 222 18.10 -3.29 -15.11
C ASP A 222 16.81 -3.21 -14.29
N ILE A 223 16.47 -4.27 -13.55
CA ILE A 223 15.25 -4.35 -12.77
C ILE A 223 15.52 -5.04 -11.44
N VAL A 224 14.99 -4.46 -10.36
CA VAL A 224 14.82 -5.16 -9.08
C VAL A 224 13.32 -5.26 -8.79
N LYS A 225 12.77 -6.47 -8.85
CA LYS A 225 11.46 -6.81 -8.29
C LYS A 225 11.64 -7.22 -6.83
N MET A 226 10.78 -6.72 -5.93
CA MET A 226 10.86 -6.99 -4.50
C MET A 226 9.47 -7.03 -3.86
N ASP A 227 9.10 -8.22 -3.40
CA ASP A 227 7.98 -8.47 -2.50
C ASP A 227 8.52 -9.42 -1.42
N ILE A 228 8.88 -8.89 -0.27
CA ILE A 228 9.63 -9.59 0.79
C ILE A 228 9.04 -9.37 2.18
N GLU A 229 7.72 -9.18 2.25
CA GLU A 229 6.93 -9.26 3.47
C GLU A 229 7.45 -8.34 4.60
N SER A 230 7.51 -7.04 4.34
CA SER A 230 7.98 -5.96 5.24
C SER A 230 9.49 -5.78 5.36
N SER A 231 10.31 -6.70 4.83
CA SER A 231 11.78 -6.53 4.84
C SER A 231 12.24 -5.42 3.87
N GLU A 232 11.35 -4.90 3.01
CA GLU A 232 11.62 -3.74 2.14
C GLU A 232 12.02 -2.53 2.98
N TRP A 233 11.40 -2.38 4.17
CA TRP A 233 11.61 -1.24 5.06
C TRP A 233 13.00 -1.19 5.69
N GLU A 234 13.71 -2.32 5.75
CA GLU A 234 15.09 -2.38 6.20
C GLU A 234 16.06 -2.38 5.02
N ALA A 235 15.71 -3.06 3.93
CA ALA A 235 16.55 -3.17 2.73
C ALA A 235 16.70 -1.82 2.00
N LEU A 236 15.62 -1.08 1.78
CA LEU A 236 15.67 0.16 0.98
C LEU A 236 16.57 1.25 1.59
N PRO A 237 16.49 1.55 2.91
CA PRO A 237 17.44 2.49 3.52
C PRO A 237 18.89 2.06 3.35
N GLU A 238 19.20 0.77 3.48
CA GLU A 238 20.54 0.23 3.23
C GLU A 238 20.94 0.48 1.77
N MET A 239 20.13 0.07 0.80
CA MET A 239 20.39 0.21 -0.64
C MET A 239 20.63 1.67 -1.07
N VAL A 240 19.94 2.63 -0.44
CA VAL A 240 20.16 4.06 -0.63
C VAL A 240 21.49 4.49 -0.01
N ALA A 241 21.71 4.17 1.28
CA ALA A 241 22.90 4.56 2.02
C ALA A 241 24.19 3.98 1.42
N SER A 242 24.14 2.74 0.95
CA SER A 242 25.25 2.08 0.27
C SER A 242 25.49 2.61 -1.14
N GLY A 243 24.51 3.32 -1.70
CA GLY A 243 24.57 3.89 -3.05
C GLY A 243 24.26 2.90 -4.17
N GLU A 244 23.85 1.68 -3.83
CA GLU A 244 23.58 0.61 -4.79
C GLU A 244 22.43 0.96 -5.73
N LEU A 245 21.43 1.71 -5.24
CA LEU A 245 20.31 2.20 -6.05
C LEU A 245 20.73 3.10 -7.21
N ARG A 246 21.93 3.71 -7.17
CA ARG A 246 22.44 4.50 -8.30
C ARG A 246 22.63 3.66 -9.56
N ARG A 247 22.89 2.36 -9.43
CA ARG A 247 23.10 1.41 -10.54
C ARG A 247 21.87 0.54 -10.82
N VAL A 248 20.69 0.98 -10.41
CA VAL A 248 19.41 0.33 -10.74
C VAL A 248 18.58 1.25 -11.65
N LYS A 249 17.99 0.69 -12.71
CA LYS A 249 17.13 1.46 -13.65
C LYS A 249 15.65 1.45 -13.23
N GLN A 250 15.13 0.29 -12.82
CA GLN A 250 13.73 0.11 -12.41
C GLN A 250 13.65 -0.62 -11.07
N LEU A 251 12.74 -0.18 -10.20
CA LEU A 251 12.39 -0.83 -8.92
C LEU A 251 10.91 -1.15 -8.94
N LEU A 252 10.55 -2.42 -8.81
CA LEU A 252 9.16 -2.87 -8.72
C LEU A 252 8.97 -3.42 -7.31
N LEU A 253 8.24 -2.72 -6.45
CA LEU A 253 8.17 -3.00 -5.02
C LEU A 253 6.74 -3.28 -4.59
N GLU A 254 6.52 -4.21 -3.67
CA GLU A 254 5.28 -4.27 -2.88
C GLU A 254 5.54 -3.77 -1.45
N TYR A 255 4.93 -2.64 -1.07
CA TYR A 255 5.03 -2.11 0.28
C TYR A 255 3.97 -2.70 1.19
N HIS A 256 4.42 -3.26 2.32
CA HIS A 256 3.59 -3.86 3.36
C HIS A 256 3.41 -2.92 4.56
N LEU A 257 2.20 -2.37 4.77
CA LEU A 257 1.86 -1.41 5.83
C LEU A 257 1.07 -2.05 6.98
N VAL A 258 1.76 -2.52 8.02
CA VAL A 258 1.11 -3.28 9.10
C VAL A 258 0.63 -2.44 10.29
N ASP A 259 1.03 -1.17 10.38
CA ASP A 259 0.68 -0.26 11.49
C ASP A 259 0.49 1.19 10.96
N GLN A 260 -0.18 2.03 11.75
CA GLN A 260 -0.52 3.44 11.47
C GLN A 260 0.03 4.40 12.55
N THR A 261 0.82 3.92 13.51
CA THR A 261 1.48 4.78 14.50
C THR A 261 2.53 5.70 13.85
N ARG A 262 2.86 6.81 14.51
CA ARG A 262 3.91 7.74 14.04
C ARG A 262 5.25 7.03 13.88
N ASP A 263 5.66 6.30 14.90
CA ASP A 263 6.95 5.61 14.97
C ASP A 263 7.07 4.54 13.89
N TYR A 264 5.94 3.99 13.44
CA TYR A 264 5.89 3.16 12.26
C TYR A 264 5.94 4.00 10.97
N LEU A 265 5.00 4.93 10.74
CA LEU A 265 4.83 5.62 9.46
C LEU A 265 6.02 6.52 9.05
N LEU A 266 6.58 7.27 10.00
CA LEU A 266 7.63 8.25 9.74
C LEU A 266 8.87 7.62 9.08
N PRO A 267 9.50 6.56 9.63
CA PRO A 267 10.65 5.93 8.99
C PRO A 267 10.31 5.31 7.62
N ARG A 268 9.09 4.81 7.40
CA ARG A 268 8.67 4.29 6.08
C ARG A 268 8.55 5.39 5.02
N LEU A 269 7.94 6.51 5.38
CA LEU A 269 7.89 7.68 4.49
C LEU A 269 9.29 8.23 4.20
N LYS A 270 10.20 8.22 5.19
CA LYS A 270 11.61 8.56 4.99
C LYS A 270 12.32 7.59 4.05
N ALA A 271 12.02 6.29 4.11
CA ALA A 271 12.57 5.32 3.16
C ALA A 271 12.08 5.59 1.72
N ILE A 272 10.79 5.88 1.54
CA ILE A 272 10.23 6.27 0.24
C ILE A 272 10.86 7.57 -0.26
N GLN A 273 10.96 8.59 0.61
CA GLN A 273 11.64 9.85 0.31
C GLN A 273 13.10 9.63 -0.12
N ALA A 274 13.82 8.70 0.50
CA ALA A 274 15.19 8.37 0.15
C ALA A 274 15.31 7.67 -1.23
N VAL A 275 14.35 6.82 -1.59
CA VAL A 275 14.26 6.24 -2.94
C VAL A 275 14.00 7.33 -3.99
N GLU A 276 13.10 8.26 -3.72
CA GLU A 276 12.78 9.36 -4.64
C GLU A 276 13.93 10.37 -4.75
N SER A 277 14.68 10.63 -3.67
CA SER A 277 15.80 11.58 -3.67
C SER A 277 17.00 11.10 -4.52
N VAL A 278 17.13 9.80 -4.77
CA VAL A 278 18.12 9.24 -5.70
C VAL A 278 17.63 9.20 -7.16
N GLY A 279 16.47 9.80 -7.44
CA GLY A 279 15.96 10.06 -8.79
C GLY A 279 14.86 9.10 -9.27
N PHE A 280 14.40 8.18 -8.44
CA PHE A 280 13.30 7.28 -8.82
C PHE A 280 11.96 8.01 -8.88
N GLN A 281 11.19 7.72 -9.91
CA GLN A 281 9.85 8.26 -10.14
C GLN A 281 8.86 7.12 -10.38
N LYS A 282 7.66 7.22 -9.81
CA LYS A 282 6.60 6.21 -9.88
C LYS A 282 5.90 6.27 -11.25
N PHE A 283 5.94 5.17 -12.00
CA PHE A 283 5.25 5.09 -13.30
C PHE A 283 3.99 4.21 -13.26
N TYR A 284 3.88 3.33 -12.26
CA TYR A 284 2.72 2.47 -12.08
C TYR A 284 2.49 2.17 -10.60
N VAL A 285 1.23 2.14 -10.21
CA VAL A 285 0.79 1.82 -8.86
C VAL A 285 -0.41 0.89 -8.97
N HIS A 286 -0.37 -0.24 -8.27
CA HIS A 286 -1.48 -1.16 -8.13
C HIS A 286 -1.79 -1.37 -6.64
N LYS A 287 -3.09 -1.45 -6.33
CA LYS A 287 -3.58 -1.66 -4.97
C LYS A 287 -3.95 -3.12 -4.83
N ASN A 288 -3.17 -3.87 -4.07
CA ASN A 288 -3.47 -5.27 -3.86
C ASN A 288 -4.76 -5.40 -3.04
N HIS A 289 -5.81 -5.92 -3.68
CA HIS A 289 -7.14 -6.03 -3.09
C HIS A 289 -7.25 -7.10 -2.01
N ALA A 290 -6.29 -8.03 -1.92
CA ALA A 290 -6.26 -9.03 -0.85
C ALA A 290 -5.89 -8.42 0.51
N CYS A 291 -5.23 -7.26 0.51
CA CYS A 291 -4.73 -6.58 1.70
C CYS A 291 -5.61 -5.41 2.17
N THR A 292 -6.91 -5.61 2.36
CA THR A 292 -7.80 -4.50 2.79
C THR A 292 -7.58 -4.08 4.24
N VAL A 293 -7.62 -2.77 4.51
CA VAL A 293 -7.58 -2.20 5.85
C VAL A 293 -8.61 -1.08 6.00
N SER A 294 -9.29 -1.06 7.15
CA SER A 294 -10.08 0.10 7.58
C SER A 294 -9.12 1.13 8.18
N SER A 295 -9.16 2.36 7.68
CA SER A 295 -8.28 3.45 8.11
C SER A 295 -9.09 4.67 8.52
N VAL A 296 -8.42 5.79 8.86
CA VAL A 296 -9.08 7.10 9.03
C VAL A 296 -9.73 7.64 7.75
N PHE A 297 -9.44 7.04 6.58
CA PHE A 297 -10.18 7.36 5.37
C PHE A 297 -11.60 6.77 5.45
N PRO A 298 -12.63 7.49 4.96
CA PRO A 298 -14.02 7.02 4.93
C PRO A 298 -14.25 5.95 3.83
N VAL A 299 -13.17 5.43 3.27
CA VAL A 299 -13.14 4.41 2.23
C VAL A 299 -12.11 3.37 2.60
N THR A 300 -12.39 2.11 2.25
CA THR A 300 -11.44 1.01 2.40
C THR A 300 -10.13 1.34 1.69
N ARG A 301 -9.03 1.14 2.40
CA ARG A 301 -7.68 1.28 1.84
C ARG A 301 -7.04 -0.10 1.72
N THR A 302 -5.92 -0.16 1.01
CA THR A 302 -5.05 -1.33 1.05
C THR A 302 -3.87 -1.05 1.99
N ARG A 303 -3.33 -2.12 2.56
CA ARG A 303 -2.04 -2.12 3.25
C ARG A 303 -0.91 -2.70 2.40
N CYS A 304 -1.21 -3.22 1.21
CA CYS A 304 -0.19 -3.74 0.30
C CYS A 304 -0.26 -2.96 -1.03
N TYR A 305 0.84 -2.29 -1.35
CA TYR A 305 0.94 -1.38 -2.47
C TYR A 305 2.05 -1.82 -3.41
N GLU A 306 1.68 -2.25 -4.61
CA GLU A 306 2.64 -2.45 -5.70
C GLU A 306 2.99 -1.07 -6.28
N VAL A 307 4.23 -0.63 -6.09
CA VAL A 307 4.74 0.67 -6.55
C VAL A 307 5.95 0.46 -7.42
N HIS A 308 5.82 0.87 -8.68
CA HIS A 308 6.81 0.63 -9.71
C HIS A 308 7.47 1.95 -10.07
N TYR A 309 8.78 2.00 -9.89
CA TYR A 309 9.62 3.14 -10.14
C TYR A 309 10.54 2.93 -11.33
N LEU A 310 10.84 4.02 -12.02
CA LEU A 310 11.90 4.09 -13.02
C LEU A 310 12.80 5.29 -12.73
N LYS A 311 14.03 5.23 -13.22
CA LYS A 311 14.99 6.33 -13.19
C LYS A 311 15.58 6.52 -14.58
N ARG A 312 15.37 7.70 -15.15
CA ARG A 312 15.87 8.11 -16.48
C ARG A 312 17.20 8.83 -16.38
#